data_AF-A0A2F0A4P1-F1
#
_entry.id   AF-A0A2F0A4P1-F1
#
_cell.length_a   1.000
_cell.length_b   1.000
_cell.length_c   1.000
_cell.angle_alpha   90.00
_cell.angle_beta   90.00
_cell.angle_gamma   90.00
#
_symmetry.space_group_name_H-M   'P 1'
#
loop_
_entity.id
_entity.type
_entity.pdbx_description
1 polymer ?
#
loop_
_entity_poly.entity_id
_entity_poly.type
_entity_poly.pdbx_seq_one_letter_code
_entity_poly.pdbx_strand_id
1 'polypeptide(L)'
;MNQIIQFHKYEKHFETPPNAKTKDLVITGALLKYNFGYACLQPWPTLGDENLQYHLNSIIDGTFTEMAQAALKCCEIDGRARRSKINLFDSLSLPKYHQTLNCFDNLNIKMPNFDENTHVKIKCNNDINNIFEIIKALYKNSIIRLDFNSCLTVEEFLEFISLLNSDHKTKIDFIEDPIPYDAHLWDNIQTKSGLDFALDRGPIDAVSGYRTRIWKPNITASEPKSFPLCITHNMDHELGMRYATYRAATSKYTSSIHGTGHFDSSQNGTGLGMDEYLKNLHWEILR
;
A
#
# COMPACT_ATOMS: atom_id res chain seq x y z
N MET A 1 18.93 -29.15 -8.79
CA MET A 1 18.41 -28.38 -9.95
C MET A 1 18.20 -26.96 -9.46
N ASN A 2 18.89 -25.97 -10.04
CA ASN A 2 18.54 -24.56 -9.78
C ASN A 2 17.09 -24.37 -10.23
N GLN A 3 16.21 -24.03 -9.30
CA GLN A 3 14.80 -23.86 -9.59
C GLN A 3 14.62 -22.63 -10.48
N ILE A 4 13.97 -22.83 -11.62
CA ILE A 4 13.77 -21.78 -12.63
C ILE A 4 12.78 -20.75 -12.09
N ILE A 5 13.16 -19.48 -12.14
CA ILE A 5 12.25 -18.35 -11.90
C ILE A 5 11.71 -17.90 -13.25
N GLN A 6 10.40 -17.71 -13.31
CA GLN A 6 9.72 -17.16 -14.49
C GLN A 6 9.05 -15.83 -14.13
N PHE A 7 8.81 -14.99 -15.14
CA PHE A 7 8.09 -13.74 -14.97
C PHE A 7 7.09 -13.49 -16.09
N HIS A 8 6.11 -12.63 -15.82
CA HIS A 8 5.15 -12.10 -16.78
C HIS A 8 5.06 -10.59 -16.55
N LYS A 9 5.50 -9.77 -17.51
CA LYS A 9 5.35 -8.31 -17.43
C LYS A 9 3.90 -7.92 -17.66
N TYR A 10 3.43 -6.93 -16.90
CA TYR A 10 2.11 -6.35 -17.06
C TYR A 10 2.18 -4.83 -16.95
N GLU A 11 1.12 -4.17 -17.42
CA GLU A 11 0.89 -2.74 -17.25
C GLU A 11 -0.38 -2.52 -16.45
N LYS A 12 -0.33 -1.58 -15.50
CA LYS A 12 -1.47 -1.10 -14.74
C LYS A 12 -1.83 0.30 -15.22
N HIS A 13 -3.05 0.46 -15.71
CA HIS A 13 -3.56 1.73 -16.22
C HIS A 13 -4.42 2.42 -15.16
N PHE A 14 -4.19 3.72 -14.97
CA PHE A 14 -4.94 4.58 -14.06
C PHE A 14 -5.68 5.65 -14.87
N GLU A 15 -6.90 5.99 -14.45
CA GLU A 15 -7.69 7.05 -15.08
C GLU A 15 -7.16 8.45 -14.75
N THR A 16 -6.58 8.59 -13.56
CA THR A 16 -5.98 9.82 -13.03
C THR A 16 -4.62 9.52 -12.41
N PRO A 17 -3.74 10.52 -12.23
CA PRO A 17 -2.47 10.34 -11.53
C PRO A 17 -2.65 9.58 -10.20
N PRO A 18 -1.95 8.46 -9.97
CA PRO A 18 -2.25 7.57 -8.83
C PRO A 18 -1.84 8.15 -7.47
N ASN A 19 -0.95 9.14 -7.44
CA ASN A 19 -0.46 9.81 -6.24
C ASN A 19 0.18 11.17 -6.60
N ALA A 20 0.54 11.96 -5.58
CA ALA A 20 1.11 13.30 -5.75
C ALA A 20 2.43 13.35 -6.56
N LYS A 21 3.19 12.26 -6.57
CA LYS A 21 4.55 12.22 -7.15
C LYS A 21 4.59 11.57 -8.54
N THR A 22 3.49 10.95 -8.98
CA THR A 22 3.46 10.19 -10.24
C THR A 22 2.46 10.78 -11.21
N LYS A 23 2.98 11.27 -12.35
CA LYS A 23 2.15 11.79 -13.45
C LYS A 23 1.74 10.72 -14.45
N ASP A 24 2.54 9.67 -14.57
CA ASP A 24 2.29 8.58 -15.50
C ASP A 24 1.02 7.82 -15.11
N LEU A 25 0.20 7.55 -16.12
CA LEU A 25 -1.04 6.80 -15.98
C LEU A 25 -0.84 5.31 -16.23
N VAL A 26 0.35 4.89 -16.64
CA VAL A 26 0.69 3.50 -16.91
C VAL A 26 1.92 3.13 -16.11
N ILE A 27 1.78 2.12 -15.26
CA ILE A 27 2.85 1.64 -14.39
C ILE A 27 3.14 0.18 -14.71
N THR A 28 4.40 -0.12 -14.99
CA THR A 28 4.83 -1.48 -15.33
C THR A 28 5.21 -2.25 -14.08
N GLY A 29 4.78 -3.50 -14.01
CA GLY A 29 5.26 -4.48 -13.03
C GLY A 29 5.52 -5.83 -13.68
N ALA A 30 5.88 -6.80 -12.87
CA ALA A 30 5.95 -8.19 -13.26
C ALA A 30 5.29 -9.08 -12.20
N LEU A 31 4.59 -10.11 -12.67
CA LEU A 31 4.30 -11.26 -11.84
C LEU A 31 5.50 -12.20 -11.89
N LEU A 32 5.86 -12.77 -10.75
CA LEU A 32 6.89 -13.81 -10.64
C LEU A 32 6.22 -15.16 -10.42
N LYS A 33 6.83 -16.21 -10.96
CA LYS A 33 6.48 -17.59 -10.69
C LYS A 33 7.73 -18.34 -10.25
N TYR A 34 7.69 -18.86 -9.03
CA TYR A 34 8.80 -19.58 -8.43
C TYR A 34 8.27 -20.62 -7.44
N ASN A 35 8.77 -21.85 -7.51
CA ASN A 35 8.40 -22.93 -6.59
C ASN A 35 6.89 -23.08 -6.39
N PHE A 36 6.15 -23.22 -7.49
CA PHE A 36 4.68 -23.32 -7.55
C PHE A 36 3.92 -22.09 -7.08
N GLY A 37 4.60 -21.10 -6.52
CA GLY A 37 3.97 -19.87 -6.05
C GLY A 37 4.14 -18.73 -7.02
N TYR A 38 3.36 -17.70 -6.77
CA TYR A 38 3.27 -16.49 -7.56
C TYR A 38 3.38 -15.27 -6.65
N ALA A 39 3.95 -14.20 -7.18
CA ALA A 39 4.06 -12.93 -6.48
C ALA A 39 3.96 -11.75 -7.45
N CYS A 40 3.69 -10.57 -6.90
CA CYS A 40 3.77 -9.31 -7.63
C CYS A 40 5.08 -8.59 -7.31
N LEU A 41 5.72 -8.03 -8.33
CA LEU A 41 6.90 -7.16 -8.24
C LEU A 41 6.60 -5.89 -9.04
N GLN A 42 6.25 -4.80 -8.36
CA GLN A 42 5.96 -3.50 -8.98
C GLN A 42 6.61 -2.37 -8.19
N PRO A 43 7.75 -1.86 -8.68
CA PRO A 43 8.35 -0.67 -8.09
C PRO A 43 7.66 0.61 -8.54
N TRP A 44 7.86 1.67 -7.76
CA TRP A 44 7.48 3.03 -8.09
C TRP A 44 8.71 3.95 -8.08
N PRO A 45 9.39 4.12 -9.22
CA PRO A 45 10.55 5.01 -9.32
C PRO A 45 10.28 6.45 -8.88
N THR A 46 9.07 6.95 -9.16
CA THR A 46 8.60 8.26 -8.70
C THR A 46 8.45 8.39 -7.18
N LEU A 47 8.43 7.27 -6.46
CA LEU A 47 8.40 7.20 -4.99
C LEU A 47 9.76 6.76 -4.41
N GLY A 48 10.81 6.73 -5.22
CA GLY A 48 12.19 6.42 -4.80
C GLY A 48 12.59 4.94 -4.92
N ASP A 49 11.74 4.07 -5.47
CA ASP A 49 12.14 2.70 -5.77
C ASP A 49 13.10 2.65 -6.98
N GLU A 50 13.90 1.61 -7.12
CA GLU A 50 14.63 1.35 -8.36
C GLU A 50 13.68 0.81 -9.45
N ASN A 51 14.08 0.88 -10.72
CA ASN A 51 13.20 0.41 -11.79
C ASN A 51 13.00 -1.12 -11.79
N LEU A 52 11.97 -1.60 -12.51
CA LEU A 52 11.64 -3.03 -12.55
C LEU A 52 12.80 -3.91 -13.01
N GLN A 53 13.59 -3.45 -14.00
CA GLN A 53 14.71 -4.22 -14.53
C GLN A 53 15.82 -4.39 -13.48
N TYR A 54 16.08 -3.36 -12.67
CA TYR A 54 17.03 -3.44 -11.56
C TYR A 54 16.66 -4.54 -10.57
N HIS A 55 15.38 -4.59 -10.17
CA HIS A 55 14.91 -5.64 -9.26
C HIS A 55 14.96 -7.04 -9.88
N LEU A 56 14.60 -7.18 -11.16
CA LEU A 56 14.71 -8.45 -11.89
C LEU A 56 16.17 -8.91 -12.03
N ASN A 57 17.10 -8.00 -12.33
CA ASN A 57 18.54 -8.32 -12.39
C ASN A 57 19.06 -8.78 -11.03
N SER A 58 18.62 -8.17 -9.93
CA SER A 58 19.02 -8.62 -8.59
C SER A 58 18.58 -10.06 -8.27
N ILE A 59 17.53 -10.55 -8.94
CA ILE A 59 17.09 -11.95 -8.84
C ILE A 59 18.01 -12.88 -9.63
N ILE A 60 18.41 -12.47 -10.84
CA ILE A 60 19.34 -13.20 -11.70
C ILE A 60 20.71 -13.34 -11.02
N ASP A 61 21.21 -12.23 -10.47
CA ASP A 61 22.53 -12.14 -9.87
C ASP A 61 22.61 -12.77 -8.46
N GLY A 62 21.46 -13.11 -7.86
CA GLY A 62 21.37 -13.62 -6.49
C GLY A 62 21.68 -12.59 -5.39
N THR A 63 21.76 -11.30 -5.74
CA THR A 63 22.03 -10.19 -4.81
C THR A 63 20.76 -9.62 -4.16
N PHE A 64 19.58 -10.09 -4.58
CA PHE A 64 18.23 -9.78 -4.11
C PHE A 64 18.07 -8.47 -3.35
N THR A 65 17.56 -7.46 -4.06
CA THR A 65 16.97 -6.26 -3.44
C THR A 65 15.89 -6.63 -2.42
N GLU A 66 15.57 -5.73 -1.50
CA GLU A 66 14.53 -5.99 -0.49
C GLU A 66 13.16 -6.32 -1.11
N MET A 67 12.78 -5.60 -2.16
CA MET A 67 11.55 -5.86 -2.92
C MET A 67 11.58 -7.22 -3.64
N ALA A 68 12.73 -7.62 -4.18
CA ALA A 68 12.89 -8.96 -4.76
C ALA A 68 12.77 -10.06 -3.68
N GLN A 69 13.37 -9.85 -2.50
CA GLN A 69 13.22 -10.76 -1.37
C GLN A 69 11.76 -10.87 -0.93
N ALA A 70 11.03 -9.75 -0.88
CA ALA A 70 9.61 -9.69 -0.55
C ALA A 70 8.76 -10.49 -1.54
N ALA A 71 9.00 -10.32 -2.85
CA ALA A 71 8.33 -11.07 -3.89
C ALA A 71 8.64 -12.58 -3.82
N LEU A 72 9.90 -12.96 -3.61
CA LEU A 72 10.28 -14.38 -3.46
C LEU A 72 9.68 -14.99 -2.18
N LYS A 73 9.55 -14.21 -1.10
CA LYS A 73 8.87 -14.64 0.12
C LYS A 73 7.39 -14.89 -0.11
N CYS A 74 6.74 -14.05 -0.89
CA CYS A 74 5.36 -14.26 -1.33
C CYS A 74 5.24 -15.57 -2.13
N CYS A 75 6.10 -15.81 -3.12
CA CYS A 75 6.16 -17.07 -3.87
C CYS A 75 6.34 -18.30 -2.96
N GLU A 76 7.17 -18.22 -1.93
CA GLU A 76 7.37 -19.31 -0.97
C GLU A 76 6.07 -19.67 -0.24
N ILE A 77 5.36 -18.66 0.27
CA ILE A 77 4.10 -18.81 1.02
C ILE A 77 3.00 -19.34 0.11
N ASP A 78 2.77 -18.66 -1.02
CA ASP A 78 1.76 -19.01 -2.00
C ASP A 78 2.01 -20.42 -2.59
N GLY A 79 3.26 -20.73 -2.93
CA GLY A 79 3.64 -22.03 -3.48
C GLY A 79 3.45 -23.19 -2.50
N ARG A 80 3.67 -22.98 -1.19
CA ARG A 80 3.36 -23.99 -0.16
C ARG A 80 1.87 -24.29 -0.10
N ALA A 81 1.04 -23.25 -0.13
CA ALA A 81 -0.41 -23.40 -0.11
C ALA A 81 -0.92 -24.09 -1.37
N ARG A 82 -0.43 -23.71 -2.55
CA ARG A 82 -0.79 -24.35 -3.83
C ARG A 82 -0.42 -25.82 -3.90
N ARG A 83 0.79 -26.19 -3.45
CA ARG A 83 1.19 -27.61 -3.35
C ARG A 83 0.28 -28.41 -2.42
N SER A 84 -0.20 -27.76 -1.35
CA SER A 84 -1.12 -28.36 -0.38
C SER A 84 -2.58 -28.30 -0.84
N LYS A 85 -2.86 -27.69 -2.00
CA LYS A 85 -4.21 -27.46 -2.53
C LYS A 85 -5.14 -26.71 -1.57
N ILE A 86 -4.59 -25.78 -0.79
CA ILE A 86 -5.36 -24.94 0.14
C ILE A 86 -5.49 -23.53 -0.41
N ASN A 87 -6.63 -22.90 -0.15
CA ASN A 87 -6.82 -21.46 -0.30
C ASN A 87 -6.40 -20.78 1.00
N LEU A 88 -5.53 -19.78 0.92
CA LEU A 88 -5.02 -19.08 2.10
C LEU A 88 -6.09 -18.28 2.84
N PHE A 89 -7.26 -18.03 2.22
CA PHE A 89 -8.33 -17.22 2.80
C PHE A 89 -9.48 -18.02 3.43
N ASP A 90 -9.60 -19.33 3.19
CA ASP A 90 -10.78 -20.13 3.59
C ASP A 90 -11.05 -20.13 5.10
N SER A 91 -10.04 -19.89 5.94
CA SER A 91 -10.15 -19.91 7.41
C SER A 91 -9.76 -18.57 8.05
N LEU A 92 -9.67 -17.49 7.26
CA LEU A 92 -9.28 -16.18 7.76
C LEU A 92 -10.49 -15.24 7.81
N SER A 93 -10.62 -14.53 8.92
CA SER A 93 -11.44 -13.31 8.95
C SER A 93 -10.64 -12.23 8.24
N LEU A 94 -11.09 -11.82 7.05
CA LEU A 94 -10.43 -10.73 6.35
C LEU A 94 -10.56 -9.43 7.15
N PRO A 95 -9.49 -8.63 7.26
CA PRO A 95 -9.54 -7.38 7.98
C PRO A 95 -10.41 -6.36 7.25
N LYS A 96 -10.92 -5.38 8.01
CA LYS A 96 -11.52 -4.20 7.40
C LYS A 96 -10.47 -3.39 6.64
N TYR A 97 -10.90 -2.69 5.61
CA TYR A 97 -10.03 -1.87 4.78
C TYR A 97 -10.56 -0.44 4.63
N HIS A 98 -9.68 0.51 4.32
CA HIS A 98 -10.07 1.84 3.90
C HIS A 98 -10.32 1.90 2.40
N GLN A 99 -11.22 2.79 1.98
CA GLN A 99 -11.40 3.12 0.58
C GLN A 99 -10.45 4.25 0.19
N THR A 100 -9.83 4.17 -0.98
CA THR A 100 -8.92 5.22 -1.47
C THR A 100 -9.67 6.15 -2.42
N LEU A 101 -9.55 7.45 -2.17
CA LEU A 101 -10.00 8.52 -3.06
C LEU A 101 -8.79 9.30 -3.54
N ASN A 102 -8.80 9.68 -4.81
CA ASN A 102 -7.85 10.65 -5.33
C ASN A 102 -8.38 12.07 -5.13
N CYS A 103 -7.53 13.04 -4.80
CA CYS A 103 -7.95 14.45 -4.75
C CYS A 103 -8.41 15.02 -6.10
N PHE A 104 -8.16 14.32 -7.21
CA PHE A 104 -8.70 14.61 -8.54
C PHE A 104 -10.06 13.94 -8.83
N ASP A 105 -10.54 13.06 -7.95
CA ASP A 105 -11.80 12.35 -8.16
C ASP A 105 -13.01 13.28 -7.97
N ASN A 106 -14.00 13.15 -8.87
CA ASN A 106 -15.26 13.85 -8.70
C ASN A 106 -16.08 13.21 -7.57
N LEU A 107 -16.16 13.92 -6.44
CA LEU A 107 -16.90 13.48 -5.25
C LEU A 107 -18.38 13.19 -5.55
N ASN A 108 -19.00 13.81 -6.55
CA ASN A 108 -20.40 13.57 -6.89
C ASN A 108 -20.66 12.20 -7.55
N ILE A 109 -19.61 11.52 -8.04
CA ILE A 109 -19.72 10.28 -8.82
C ILE A 109 -19.18 9.08 -8.04
N LYS A 110 -18.17 9.31 -7.18
CA LYS A 110 -17.36 8.26 -6.56
C LYS A 110 -17.58 8.10 -5.05
N MET A 111 -18.65 8.65 -4.44
CA MET A 111 -18.97 8.32 -3.05
C MET A 111 -19.49 6.90 -2.96
N PRO A 112 -18.68 5.94 -2.50
CA PRO A 112 -19.14 4.57 -2.35
C PRO A 112 -20.18 4.59 -1.24
N ASN A 113 -21.08 3.61 -1.24
CA ASN A 113 -21.98 3.40 -0.11
C ASN A 113 -21.11 2.99 1.08
N PHE A 114 -20.64 3.98 1.85
CA PHE A 114 -19.82 3.73 3.02
C PHE A 114 -20.71 2.98 3.99
N ASP A 115 -20.39 1.71 4.25
CA ASP A 115 -20.75 1.17 5.55
C ASP A 115 -20.23 2.17 6.58
N GLU A 116 -21.05 2.51 7.57
CA GLU A 116 -20.89 3.66 8.49
C GLU A 116 -19.57 3.66 9.29
N ASN A 117 -18.68 2.69 9.04
CA ASN A 117 -17.44 2.42 9.76
C ASN A 117 -16.21 2.12 8.87
N THR A 118 -16.18 2.49 7.58
CA THR A 118 -14.93 2.42 6.78
C THR A 118 -14.19 3.74 6.76
N HIS A 119 -12.87 3.69 7.00
CA HIS A 119 -12.00 4.85 6.81
C HIS A 119 -11.90 5.20 5.32
N VAL A 120 -11.63 6.46 5.03
CA VAL A 120 -11.37 6.97 3.68
C VAL A 120 -9.95 7.52 3.63
N LYS A 121 -9.12 6.97 2.76
CA LYS A 121 -7.77 7.48 2.49
C LYS A 121 -7.81 8.41 1.29
N ILE A 122 -7.45 9.67 1.48
CA ILE A 122 -7.31 10.66 0.42
C ILE A 122 -5.86 10.70 -0.03
N LYS A 123 -5.62 10.43 -1.32
CA LYS A 123 -4.34 10.70 -1.99
C LYS A 123 -4.29 12.19 -2.30
N CYS A 124 -3.52 12.90 -1.49
CA CYS A 124 -3.39 14.34 -1.52
C CYS A 124 -2.41 14.82 -2.61
N ASN A 125 -2.32 16.13 -2.77
CA ASN A 125 -1.34 16.86 -3.57
C ASN A 125 -0.98 18.18 -2.84
N ASN A 126 -0.40 19.15 -3.53
CA ASN A 126 -0.05 20.45 -2.96
C ASN A 126 -1.18 21.50 -2.99
N ASP A 127 -2.36 21.17 -3.50
CA ASP A 127 -3.54 22.04 -3.42
C ASP A 127 -4.27 21.81 -2.09
N ILE A 128 -3.72 22.41 -1.03
CA ILE A 128 -4.21 22.27 0.35
C ILE A 128 -5.66 22.73 0.53
N ASN A 129 -6.12 23.70 -0.30
CA ASN A 129 -7.49 24.20 -0.24
C ASN A 129 -8.46 23.17 -0.82
N ASN A 130 -8.15 22.58 -1.97
CA ASN A 130 -8.96 21.48 -2.52
C ASN A 130 -9.06 20.30 -1.53
N ILE A 131 -7.94 19.92 -0.91
CA ILE A 131 -7.93 18.85 0.10
C ILE A 131 -8.83 19.20 1.28
N PHE A 132 -8.79 20.45 1.75
CA PHE A 132 -9.67 20.92 2.81
C PHE A 132 -11.16 20.87 2.42
N GLU A 133 -11.52 21.23 1.18
CA GLU A 133 -12.90 21.06 0.68
C GLU A 133 -13.35 19.59 0.70
N ILE A 134 -12.48 18.66 0.31
CA ILE A 134 -12.78 17.22 0.38
C ILE A 134 -12.99 16.77 1.84
N ILE A 135 -12.14 17.22 2.76
CA ILE A 135 -12.29 16.92 4.19
C ILE A 135 -13.64 17.43 4.71
N LYS A 136 -14.03 18.66 4.38
CA LYS A 136 -15.32 19.24 4.77
C LYS A 136 -16.51 18.43 4.26
N ALA A 137 -16.40 17.81 3.10
CA ALA A 137 -17.45 16.95 2.54
C ALA A 137 -17.57 15.62 3.30
N LEU A 138 -16.48 15.09 3.86
CA LEU A 138 -16.42 13.72 4.39
C LEU A 138 -16.46 13.62 5.93
N TYR A 139 -15.94 14.62 6.66
CA TYR A 139 -15.63 14.47 8.10
C TYR A 139 -16.84 14.14 8.97
N LYS A 140 -18.07 14.49 8.54
CA LYS A 140 -19.27 14.20 9.32
C LYS A 140 -19.59 12.70 9.39
N ASN A 141 -19.28 11.96 8.33
CA ASN A 141 -19.72 10.57 8.15
C ASN A 141 -18.56 9.57 8.10
N SER A 142 -17.32 10.04 7.97
CA SER A 142 -16.16 9.17 7.74
C SER A 142 -14.99 9.54 8.65
N ILE A 143 -14.20 8.53 9.00
CA ILE A 143 -12.84 8.72 9.51
C ILE A 143 -11.89 8.82 8.31
N ILE A 144 -10.97 9.78 8.34
CA ILE A 144 -10.15 10.19 7.22
C ILE A 144 -8.68 9.86 7.48
N ARG A 145 -8.02 9.29 6.48
CA ARG A 145 -6.56 9.21 6.37
C ARG A 145 -6.12 10.09 5.23
N LEU A 146 -5.04 10.83 5.42
CA LEU A 146 -4.47 11.69 4.38
C LEU A 146 -3.12 11.14 3.99
N ASP A 147 -2.77 11.17 2.71
CA ASP A 147 -1.47 10.72 2.23
C ASP A 147 -0.92 11.69 1.19
N PHE A 148 0.11 12.42 1.60
CA PHE A 148 0.77 13.44 0.79
C PHE A 148 2.00 12.91 0.06
N ASN A 149 2.47 11.69 0.34
CA ASN A 149 3.70 11.13 -0.23
C ASN A 149 4.89 12.12 -0.18
N SER A 150 5.05 12.84 0.94
CA SER A 150 6.04 13.90 1.16
C SER A 150 6.02 15.00 0.10
N CYS A 151 4.84 15.40 -0.37
CA CYS A 151 4.72 16.44 -1.42
C CYS A 151 4.72 17.87 -0.89
N LEU A 152 4.40 18.10 0.38
CA LEU A 152 4.36 19.46 0.95
C LEU A 152 5.72 19.90 1.49
N THR A 153 5.90 21.22 1.53
CA THR A 153 6.89 21.87 2.40
C THR A 153 6.38 21.96 3.84
N VAL A 154 7.25 22.34 4.78
CA VAL A 154 6.86 22.56 6.18
C VAL A 154 5.84 23.69 6.26
N GLU A 155 6.05 24.77 5.52
CA GLU A 155 5.20 25.95 5.50
C GLU A 155 3.80 25.61 4.96
N GLU A 156 3.72 24.92 3.81
CA GLU A 156 2.46 24.47 3.20
C GLU A 156 1.69 23.55 4.14
N PHE A 157 2.38 22.66 4.86
CA PHE A 157 1.73 21.75 5.79
C PHE A 157 1.22 22.45 7.05
N LEU A 158 1.95 23.44 7.57
CA LEU A 158 1.48 24.27 8.68
C LEU A 158 0.27 25.13 8.26
N GLU A 159 0.27 25.64 7.03
CA GLU A 159 -0.89 26.33 6.44
C GLU A 159 -2.09 25.39 6.37
N PHE A 160 -1.92 24.17 5.84
CA PHE A 160 -2.96 23.15 5.83
C PHE A 160 -3.53 22.85 7.23
N ILE A 161 -2.66 22.66 8.23
CA ILE A 161 -3.09 22.43 9.62
C ILE A 161 -3.93 23.62 10.15
N SER A 162 -3.61 24.85 9.75
CA SER A 162 -4.34 26.04 10.18
C SER A 162 -5.78 26.11 9.64
N LEU A 163 -6.08 25.42 8.54
CA LEU A 163 -7.44 25.29 8.00
C LEU A 163 -8.32 24.35 8.84
N LEU A 164 -7.72 23.44 9.62
CA LEU A 164 -8.43 22.41 10.36
C LEU A 164 -8.90 22.92 11.74
N ASN A 165 -10.21 22.87 11.98
CA ASN A 165 -10.80 23.08 13.31
C ASN A 165 -10.75 21.78 14.13
N SER A 166 -11.24 21.83 15.38
CA SER A 166 -11.31 20.67 16.28
C SER A 166 -12.03 19.48 15.66
N ASP A 167 -13.19 19.72 15.05
CA ASP A 167 -14.06 18.66 14.53
C ASP A 167 -13.36 17.92 13.38
N HIS A 168 -12.71 18.65 12.47
CA HIS A 168 -11.91 18.05 11.40
C HIS A 168 -10.78 17.19 11.97
N LYS A 169 -10.05 17.69 12.97
CA LYS A 169 -8.92 16.97 13.59
C LYS A 169 -9.38 15.68 14.25
N THR A 170 -10.52 15.67 14.95
CA THR A 170 -11.06 14.44 15.58
C THR A 170 -11.45 13.34 14.59
N LYS A 171 -11.58 13.69 13.30
CA LYS A 171 -11.95 12.77 12.23
C LYS A 171 -10.76 12.31 11.40
N ILE A 172 -9.57 12.87 11.63
CA ILE A 172 -8.34 12.41 10.98
C ILE A 172 -7.73 11.31 11.86
N ASP A 173 -7.64 10.09 11.32
CA ASP A 173 -6.95 8.95 11.95
C ASP A 173 -5.45 9.20 11.96
N PHE A 174 -4.89 9.46 10.77
CA PHE A 174 -3.50 9.92 10.65
C PHE A 174 -3.24 10.61 9.31
N ILE A 175 -2.11 11.31 9.25
CA ILE A 175 -1.53 11.89 8.04
C ILE A 175 -0.25 11.13 7.68
N GLU A 176 -0.27 10.44 6.54
CA GLU A 176 0.83 9.66 5.99
C GLU A 176 1.77 10.57 5.19
N ASP A 177 3.06 10.53 5.56
CA ASP A 177 4.15 11.25 4.91
C ASP A 177 3.80 12.71 4.52
N PRO A 178 3.43 13.59 5.47
CA PRO A 178 3.00 14.96 5.13
C PRO A 178 4.08 15.77 4.40
N ILE A 179 5.31 15.67 4.91
CA ILE A 179 6.53 16.36 4.48
C ILE A 179 7.68 15.34 4.52
N PRO A 180 8.87 15.61 3.96
CA PRO A 180 10.02 14.72 4.13
C PRO A 180 10.25 14.33 5.59
N TYR A 181 10.56 13.05 5.83
CA TYR A 181 10.66 12.51 7.18
C TYR A 181 11.81 13.14 7.97
N ASP A 182 11.46 13.77 9.09
CA ASP A 182 12.36 14.21 10.15
C ASP A 182 11.68 13.92 11.48
N ALA A 183 12.27 13.02 12.28
CA ALA A 183 11.63 12.51 13.49
C ALA A 183 11.31 13.61 14.51
N HIS A 184 12.24 14.55 14.71
CA HIS A 184 12.09 15.62 15.71
C HIS A 184 11.06 16.65 15.25
N LEU A 185 11.09 17.01 13.96
CA LEU A 185 10.14 17.94 13.38
C LEU A 185 8.73 17.36 13.40
N TRP A 186 8.56 16.10 12.98
CA TRP A 186 7.27 15.43 12.99
C TRP A 186 6.72 15.31 14.42
N ASP A 187 7.52 14.91 15.41
CA ASP A 187 7.09 14.85 16.81
C ASP A 187 6.64 16.23 17.35
N ASN A 188 7.38 17.30 16.99
CA ASN A 188 7.04 18.67 17.38
C ASN A 188 5.70 19.12 16.77
N ILE A 189 5.48 18.88 15.48
CA ILE A 189 4.24 19.25 14.79
C ILE A 189 3.06 18.44 15.35
N GLN A 190 3.20 17.13 15.54
CA GLN A 190 2.15 16.29 16.12
C GLN A 190 1.77 16.77 17.52
N THR A 191 2.77 17.03 18.38
CA THR A 191 2.55 17.54 19.75
C THR A 191 1.78 18.86 19.76
N LYS A 192 2.08 19.78 18.85
CA LYS A 192 1.40 21.09 18.76
C LYS A 192 0.03 21.03 18.12
N SER A 193 -0.12 20.20 17.09
CA SER A 193 -1.34 20.16 16.26
C SER A 193 -2.41 19.22 16.81
N GLY A 194 -2.01 18.20 17.57
CA GLY A 194 -2.86 17.11 18.03
C GLY A 194 -3.20 16.08 16.94
N LEU A 195 -2.49 16.09 15.82
CA LEU A 195 -2.66 15.15 14.71
C LEU A 195 -1.62 14.05 14.82
N ASP A 196 -2.01 12.83 14.45
CA ASP A 196 -1.11 11.67 14.40
C ASP A 196 -0.56 11.49 12.98
N PHE A 197 0.72 11.17 12.86
CA PHE A 197 1.38 10.90 11.58
C PHE A 197 1.67 9.42 11.39
N ALA A 198 1.62 8.99 10.13
CA ALA A 198 2.06 7.69 9.70
C ALA A 198 3.30 7.78 8.81
N LEU A 199 4.24 6.87 9.02
CA LEU A 199 5.44 6.75 8.21
C LEU A 199 5.30 5.60 7.22
N ASP A 200 5.17 5.92 5.92
CA ASP A 200 5.09 4.96 4.82
C ASP A 200 6.42 4.81 4.10
N ARG A 201 6.94 5.89 3.55
CA ARG A 201 8.26 5.91 2.93
C ARG A 201 9.27 6.51 3.91
N GLY A 202 10.22 5.69 4.38
CA GLY A 202 11.28 6.14 5.26
C GLY A 202 12.18 5.01 5.75
N PRO A 203 13.18 5.33 6.61
CA PRO A 203 14.10 4.33 7.14
C PRO A 203 13.35 3.20 7.87
N ILE A 204 13.72 1.95 7.59
CA ILE A 204 13.05 0.76 8.15
C ILE A 204 13.26 0.62 9.66
N ASP A 205 14.35 1.20 10.17
CA ASP A 205 14.78 1.24 11.55
C ASP A 205 14.34 2.50 12.30
N ALA A 206 13.55 3.38 11.67
CA ALA A 206 12.94 4.53 12.34
C ALA A 206 12.07 4.08 13.53
N VAL A 207 12.27 4.70 14.71
CA VAL A 207 11.60 4.34 15.98
C VAL A 207 10.80 5.48 16.64
N SER A 208 10.83 6.69 16.08
CA SER A 208 10.18 7.89 16.63
C SER A 208 9.62 8.76 15.52
N GLY A 209 8.99 9.90 15.83
CA GLY A 209 8.46 10.81 14.81
C GLY A 209 7.10 10.42 14.23
N TYR A 210 6.59 9.22 14.49
CA TYR A 210 5.30 8.76 13.94
C TYR A 210 4.51 7.96 14.98
N ARG A 211 3.19 7.87 14.78
CA ARG A 211 2.27 7.08 15.61
C ARG A 211 1.85 5.78 14.96
N THR A 212 1.91 5.70 13.63
CA THR A 212 1.62 4.48 12.88
C THR A 212 2.72 4.21 11.86
N ARG A 213 3.22 2.98 11.80
CA ARG A 213 4.07 2.53 10.69
C ARG A 213 3.18 1.94 9.59
N ILE A 214 3.36 2.38 8.35
CA ILE A 214 2.78 1.67 7.21
C ILE A 214 3.75 0.57 6.79
N TRP A 215 3.22 -0.63 6.58
CA TRP A 215 4.01 -1.74 6.07
C TRP A 215 3.40 -2.31 4.79
N LYS A 216 4.27 -2.49 3.79
CA LYS A 216 3.93 -3.06 2.49
C LYS A 216 4.70 -4.37 2.31
N PRO A 217 4.07 -5.53 2.50
CA PRO A 217 4.76 -6.83 2.45
C PRO A 217 5.34 -7.19 1.07
N ASN A 218 5.01 -6.41 0.04
CA ASN A 218 5.51 -6.56 -1.32
C ASN A 218 6.77 -5.72 -1.58
N ILE A 219 7.09 -4.78 -0.68
CA ILE A 219 8.30 -3.96 -0.73
C ILE A 219 9.33 -4.50 0.26
N THR A 220 8.90 -4.79 1.49
CA THR A 220 9.80 -5.25 2.55
C THR A 220 9.37 -6.63 3.06
N ALA A 221 10.28 -7.60 2.98
CA ALA A 221 10.00 -8.98 3.34
C ALA A 221 9.81 -9.17 4.86
N SER A 222 10.57 -8.38 5.62
CA SER A 222 10.57 -8.42 7.08
C SER A 222 9.48 -7.53 7.63
N GLU A 223 8.72 -8.10 8.56
CA GLU A 223 7.73 -7.35 9.31
C GLU A 223 8.42 -6.36 10.27
N PRO A 224 8.02 -5.08 10.28
CA PRO A 224 8.57 -4.10 11.20
C PRO A 224 8.30 -4.49 12.65
N LYS A 225 9.26 -4.17 13.54
CA LYS A 225 9.09 -4.35 14.99
C LYS A 225 8.34 -3.18 15.65
N SER A 226 8.13 -2.08 14.92
CA SER A 226 7.40 -0.92 15.43
C SER A 226 5.89 -1.13 15.31
N PHE A 227 5.19 -0.75 16.37
CA PHE A 227 3.74 -0.78 16.45
C PHE A 227 3.26 0.59 16.94
N PRO A 228 2.02 1.02 16.61
CA PRO A 228 1.03 0.40 15.71
C PRO A 228 1.47 0.21 14.25
N LEU A 229 0.98 -0.87 13.61
CA LEU A 229 1.22 -1.18 12.20
C LEU A 229 -0.09 -1.13 11.39
N CYS A 230 -0.06 -0.44 10.26
CA CYS A 230 -1.10 -0.49 9.24
C CYS A 230 -0.54 -1.12 7.96
N ILE A 231 -1.10 -2.27 7.56
CA ILE A 231 -0.67 -2.95 6.34
C ILE A 231 -1.35 -2.33 5.13
N THR A 232 -0.59 -2.12 4.06
CA THR A 232 -1.13 -1.65 2.79
C THR A 232 -0.52 -2.42 1.62
N HIS A 233 -1.19 -2.37 0.46
CA HIS A 233 -0.60 -2.82 -0.79
C HIS A 233 0.09 -1.64 -1.52
N ASN A 234 0.88 -1.92 -2.56
CA ASN A 234 1.71 -0.89 -3.22
C ASN A 234 1.04 -0.29 -4.46
N MET A 235 -0.29 -0.12 -4.47
CA MET A 235 -1.05 0.25 -5.68
C MET A 235 -0.74 -0.66 -6.88
N ASP A 236 -0.44 -1.92 -6.59
CA ASP A 236 0.11 -2.91 -7.49
C ASP A 236 -0.97 -3.82 -8.09
N HIS A 237 -0.55 -4.93 -8.69
CA HIS A 237 -1.45 -5.95 -9.21
C HIS A 237 -2.30 -6.57 -8.09
N GLU A 238 -3.48 -7.10 -8.43
CA GLU A 238 -4.40 -7.72 -7.46
C GLU A 238 -3.74 -8.84 -6.65
N LEU A 239 -2.83 -9.61 -7.24
CA LEU A 239 -2.03 -10.61 -6.52
C LEU A 239 -1.21 -10.00 -5.37
N GLY A 240 -0.66 -8.81 -5.58
CA GLY A 240 0.04 -8.05 -4.55
C GLY A 240 -0.90 -7.57 -3.44
N MET A 241 -2.09 -7.11 -3.82
CA MET A 241 -3.16 -6.73 -2.90
C MET A 241 -3.67 -7.90 -2.05
N ARG A 242 -3.85 -9.07 -2.67
CA ARG A 242 -4.21 -10.32 -1.99
C ARG A 242 -3.14 -10.74 -0.99
N TYR A 243 -1.85 -10.64 -1.36
CA TYR A 243 -0.78 -10.94 -0.41
C TYR A 243 -0.76 -9.98 0.78
N ALA A 244 -0.95 -8.67 0.55
CA ALA A 244 -1.09 -7.70 1.63
C ALA A 244 -2.29 -8.01 2.54
N THR A 245 -3.43 -8.40 1.97
CA THR A 245 -4.61 -8.82 2.75
C THR A 245 -4.34 -10.07 3.58
N TYR A 246 -3.68 -11.07 3.00
CA TYR A 246 -3.29 -12.28 3.72
C TYR A 246 -2.39 -11.92 4.92
N ARG A 247 -1.36 -11.10 4.71
CA ARG A 247 -0.48 -10.65 5.80
C ARG A 247 -1.22 -9.86 6.87
N ALA A 248 -2.17 -9.02 6.49
CA ALA A 248 -3.03 -8.30 7.42
C ALA A 248 -3.93 -9.24 8.25
N ALA A 249 -4.47 -10.30 7.65
CA ALA A 249 -5.31 -11.27 8.34
C ALA A 249 -4.52 -12.21 9.28
N THR A 250 -3.26 -12.52 8.95
CA THR A 250 -2.49 -13.53 9.70
C THR A 250 -1.62 -12.99 10.82
N SER A 251 -1.35 -11.68 10.85
CA SER A 251 -0.42 -11.13 11.83
C SER A 251 -1.12 -10.30 12.91
N LYS A 252 -0.50 -10.25 14.08
CA LYS A 252 -1.11 -9.71 15.29
C LYS A 252 -0.89 -8.19 15.33
N TYR A 253 -1.82 -7.44 14.76
CA TYR A 253 -1.73 -5.98 14.67
C TYR A 253 -2.71 -5.27 15.58
N THR A 254 -2.40 -4.01 15.87
CA THR A 254 -3.24 -3.10 16.64
C THR A 254 -4.19 -2.28 15.77
N SER A 255 -3.88 -2.06 14.48
CA SER A 255 -4.79 -1.37 13.58
C SER A 255 -5.91 -2.31 13.14
N SER A 256 -7.16 -1.86 13.30
CA SER A 256 -8.35 -2.62 12.89
C SER A 256 -8.70 -2.43 11.41
N ILE A 257 -8.12 -1.42 10.75
CA ILE A 257 -8.43 -1.02 9.37
C ILE A 257 -7.15 -0.82 8.57
N HIS A 258 -7.02 -1.56 7.47
CA HIS A 258 -5.83 -1.61 6.63
C HIS A 258 -6.05 -1.00 5.24
N GLY A 259 -4.99 -0.79 4.46
CA GLY A 259 -5.08 -0.33 3.07
C GLY A 259 -4.86 -1.45 2.08
N THR A 260 -5.59 -2.56 2.26
CA THR A 260 -5.44 -3.78 1.44
C THR A 260 -6.52 -3.94 0.39
N GLY A 261 -7.52 -3.05 0.35
CA GLY A 261 -8.58 -3.07 -0.67
C GLY A 261 -9.54 -4.27 -0.56
N HIS A 262 -10.30 -4.48 -1.63
CA HIS A 262 -11.29 -5.56 -1.77
C HIS A 262 -11.00 -6.37 -3.02
N PHE A 263 -11.24 -7.68 -2.95
CA PHE A 263 -11.24 -8.58 -4.10
C PHE A 263 -12.34 -9.61 -3.95
N ASP A 264 -12.81 -10.13 -5.08
CA ASP A 264 -13.74 -11.25 -5.11
C ASP A 264 -13.02 -12.54 -4.67
N SER A 265 -13.53 -13.16 -3.62
CA SER A 265 -13.02 -14.42 -3.06
C SER A 265 -13.73 -15.67 -3.58
N SER A 266 -14.82 -15.51 -4.35
CA SER A 266 -15.71 -16.60 -4.76
C SER A 266 -15.06 -17.63 -5.69
N GLN A 267 -14.03 -17.24 -6.44
CA GLN A 267 -13.29 -18.10 -7.37
C GLN A 267 -11.78 -18.09 -7.10
N ASN A 268 -11.40 -18.15 -5.82
CA ASN A 268 -9.99 -18.06 -5.46
C ASN A 268 -9.16 -19.23 -5.99
N GLY A 269 -9.60 -20.48 -5.85
CA GLY A 269 -8.74 -21.63 -6.16
C GLY A 269 -7.75 -21.87 -5.03
N THR A 270 -6.44 -21.86 -5.29
CA THR A 270 -5.41 -22.24 -4.31
C THR A 270 -4.40 -21.11 -4.05
N GLY A 271 -3.69 -21.17 -2.92
CA GLY A 271 -2.75 -20.12 -2.52
C GLY A 271 -3.47 -18.79 -2.25
N LEU A 272 -2.95 -17.70 -2.80
CA LEU A 272 -3.58 -16.38 -2.85
C LEU A 272 -4.72 -16.29 -3.87
N GLY A 273 -4.95 -17.38 -4.60
CA GLY A 273 -5.99 -17.54 -5.60
C GLY A 273 -5.60 -17.07 -7.00
N MET A 274 -6.58 -16.64 -7.79
CA MET A 274 -6.39 -16.25 -9.20
C MET A 274 -5.92 -17.40 -10.11
N ASP A 275 -6.21 -18.66 -9.78
CA ASP A 275 -5.68 -19.83 -10.47
C ASP A 275 -5.92 -19.79 -11.99
N GLU A 276 -7.15 -19.51 -12.42
CA GLU A 276 -7.51 -19.47 -13.84
C GLU A 276 -6.80 -18.33 -14.58
N TYR A 277 -6.69 -17.15 -13.95
CA TYR A 277 -5.95 -16.04 -14.52
C TYR A 277 -4.46 -16.41 -14.70
N LEU A 278 -3.81 -16.90 -13.65
CA LEU A 278 -2.37 -17.20 -13.63
C LEU A 278 -1.98 -18.36 -14.57
N LYS A 279 -2.87 -19.35 -14.77
CA LYS A 279 -2.67 -20.46 -15.72
C LYS A 279 -2.62 -20.00 -17.16
N ASN A 280 -3.35 -18.94 -17.50
CA ASN A 280 -3.50 -18.45 -18.87
C ASN A 280 -2.44 -17.40 -19.27
N LEU A 281 -1.55 -17.01 -18.35
CA LEU A 281 -0.48 -16.06 -18.64
C LEU A 281 0.69 -16.70 -19.42
N HIS A 282 1.31 -15.88 -20.27
CA HIS A 282 2.60 -16.22 -20.87
C HIS A 282 3.74 -15.97 -19.88
N TRP A 283 4.53 -17.01 -19.59
CA TRP A 283 5.62 -16.98 -18.62
C TRP A 283 6.99 -17.08 -19.30
N GLU A 284 7.79 -16.04 -19.19
CA GLU A 284 9.16 -16.00 -19.68
C GLU A 284 10.14 -16.51 -18.61
N ILE A 285 11.23 -17.16 -19.02
CA ILE A 285 12.28 -17.57 -18.08
C ILE A 285 13.11 -16.33 -17.74
N LEU A 286 13.26 -16.05 -16.45
CA LEU A 286 14.17 -15.01 -15.98
C LEU A 286 15.62 -15.53 -16.08
N ARG A 287 16.45 -14.90 -16.91
CA ARG A 287 17.84 -15.28 -17.19
C ARG A 287 18.75 -14.07 -17.20
#